data_AF-A0A2P2JA80-F1
#
_entry.id   AF-A0A2P2JA80-F1
#
_cell.length_a   1.000
_cell.length_b   1.000
_cell.length_c   1.000
_cell.angle_alpha   90.00
_cell.angle_beta   90.00
_cell.angle_gamma   90.00
#
_symmetry.space_group_name_H-M   'P 1'
#
loop_
_entity.id
_entity.type
_entity.pdbx_description
1 polymer ?
#
loop_
_entity_poly.entity_id
_entity_poly.type
_entity_poly.pdbx_seq_one_letter_code
_entity_poly.pdbx_strand_id
1 'polypeptide(L)'
;MDSIATAHSQRRIRTIRGHLIAAGDSPSLLCRNPTAGEFFSEQGYGVVLPEKLQTGKRNVYRSAHSPLKLVSRFPNHPEIGTLHDNFVHAVDTFRDYKYLGTRIRVDGTVGEYKWMTYGEADTARMAVGSGLMYHGITKCRS
;
A
#
# COMPACT_ATOMS: atom_id res chain seq x y z
N MET A 1 4.86 -22.35 -31.94
CA MET A 1 4.45 -22.35 -30.51
C MET A 1 4.02 -20.95 -30.06
N ASP A 2 3.64 -20.06 -30.99
CA ASP A 2 3.49 -18.61 -30.71
C ASP A 2 2.04 -18.12 -30.55
N SER A 3 1.04 -18.93 -30.93
CA SER A 3 -0.37 -18.49 -30.93
C SER A 3 -1.02 -18.39 -29.54
N ILE A 4 -0.49 -19.07 -28.53
CA ILE A 4 -1.05 -19.07 -27.16
C ILE A 4 -0.63 -17.81 -26.39
N ALA A 5 0.59 -17.31 -26.62
CA ALA A 5 1.11 -16.10 -25.97
C ALA A 5 0.34 -14.85 -26.43
N THR A 6 -0.03 -14.77 -27.71
CA THR A 6 -0.81 -13.66 -28.27
C THR A 6 -2.22 -13.62 -27.70
N ALA A 7 -2.89 -14.78 -27.54
CA ALA A 7 -4.22 -14.86 -26.95
C ALA A 7 -4.27 -14.34 -25.50
N HIS A 8 -3.24 -14.66 -24.70
CA HIS A 8 -3.16 -14.20 -23.31
C HIS A 8 -2.91 -12.68 -23.20
N SER A 9 -2.07 -12.14 -24.09
CA SER A 9 -1.80 -10.69 -24.15
C SER A 9 -3.04 -9.87 -24.54
N GLN A 10 -3.85 -10.37 -25.48
CA GLN A 10 -5.10 -9.73 -25.90
C GLN A 10 -6.16 -9.74 -24.80
N ARG A 11 -6.23 -10.82 -24.01
CA ARG A 11 -7.16 -10.93 -22.87
C ARG A 11 -6.87 -9.86 -21.81
N ARG A 12 -5.59 -9.65 -21.48
CA ARG A 12 -5.15 -8.60 -20.54
C ARG A 12 -5.47 -7.19 -21.04
N ILE A 13 -5.23 -6.90 -22.32
CA ILE A 13 -5.54 -5.59 -22.92
C ILE A 13 -7.05 -5.31 -22.91
N ARG A 14 -7.88 -6.34 -23.13
CA ARG A 14 -9.34 -6.19 -23.11
C ARG A 14 -9.87 -5.85 -21.72
N THR A 15 -9.31 -6.48 -20.67
CA THR A 15 -9.63 -6.15 -19.27
C THR A 15 -9.22 -4.72 -18.93
N ILE A 16 -8.03 -4.29 -19.32
CA ILE A 16 -7.55 -2.91 -19.08
C ILE A 16 -8.45 -1.88 -19.78
N ARG A 17 -8.87 -2.14 -21.03
CA ARG A 17 -9.82 -1.27 -21.75
C ARG A 17 -11.18 -1.18 -21.06
N GLY A 18 -11.70 -2.29 -20.50
CA GLY A 18 -12.95 -2.28 -19.74
C GLY A 18 -12.91 -1.36 -18.52
N HIS A 19 -11.75 -1.27 -17.85
CA HIS A 19 -11.56 -0.36 -16.72
C HIS A 19 -11.38 1.10 -17.13
N LEU A 20 -10.79 1.37 -18.30
CA LEU A 20 -10.57 2.74 -18.81
C LEU A 20 -11.83 3.38 -19.41
N ILE A 21 -12.71 2.58 -20.02
CA ILE A 21 -13.90 3.11 -20.73
C ILE A 21 -15.06 3.43 -19.78
N ALA A 22 -15.08 2.88 -18.56
CA ALA A 22 -16.14 3.14 -17.57
C ALA A 22 -16.06 4.54 -16.90
N ALA A 23 -15.12 5.39 -17.32
CA ALA A 23 -14.91 6.74 -16.77
C ALA A 23 -15.61 7.85 -17.59
N GLY A 24 -16.77 7.56 -18.19
CA GLY A 24 -17.64 8.56 -18.81
C GLY A 24 -18.86 8.83 -17.92
N ASP A 25 -18.91 10.02 -17.31
CA ASP A 25 -20.07 10.65 -16.68
C ASP A 25 -20.89 9.84 -15.66
N SER A 26 -20.22 9.33 -14.63
CA SER A 26 -20.92 8.91 -13.40
C SER A 26 -20.79 10.00 -12.33
N PRO A 27 -21.89 10.54 -11.77
CA PRO A 27 -21.83 11.42 -10.60
C PRO A 27 -21.12 10.67 -9.47
N SER A 28 -20.40 11.39 -8.62
CA SER A 28 -19.59 10.82 -7.53
C SER A 28 -20.42 9.83 -6.68
N LEU A 29 -20.26 8.54 -6.92
CA LEU A 29 -20.94 7.44 -6.20
C LEU A 29 -20.43 7.28 -4.75
N LEU A 30 -19.58 8.19 -4.28
CA LEU A 30 -19.11 8.21 -2.90
C LEU A 30 -20.20 8.82 -2.01
N CYS A 31 -21.25 8.05 -1.76
CA CYS A 31 -22.22 8.39 -0.73
C CYS A 31 -21.52 8.33 0.62
N ARG A 32 -21.49 9.45 1.34
CA ARG A 32 -20.97 9.52 2.71
C ARG A 32 -21.97 8.79 3.60
N ASN A 33 -21.80 7.48 3.79
CA ASN A 33 -22.57 6.71 4.77
C ASN A 33 -22.15 7.14 6.18
N PRO A 34 -23.01 7.84 6.95
CA PRO A 34 -22.73 8.09 8.35
C PRO A 34 -23.15 6.84 9.12
N THR A 35 -22.19 6.10 9.67
CA THR A 35 -22.49 4.93 10.49
C THR A 35 -22.17 5.24 11.96
N ALA A 36 -23.22 5.28 12.78
CA ALA A 36 -23.13 5.24 14.22
C ALA A 36 -22.69 3.83 14.65
N GLY A 37 -21.57 3.73 15.37
CA GLY A 37 -21.00 2.45 15.78
C GLY A 37 -21.29 2.15 17.26
N GLU A 38 -21.87 0.98 17.53
CA GLU A 38 -21.67 0.28 18.80
C GLU A 38 -20.33 -0.46 18.72
N PHE A 39 -19.39 -0.13 19.62
CA PHE A 39 -18.03 -0.66 19.59
C PHE A 39 -17.87 -1.83 20.56
N PHE A 40 -17.43 -2.98 20.06
CA PHE A 40 -16.87 -4.04 20.89
C PHE A 40 -15.36 -3.81 21.03
N SER A 41 -14.91 -3.60 22.26
CA SER A 41 -13.50 -3.42 22.61
C SER A 41 -12.84 -4.79 22.78
N GLU A 42 -12.03 -5.20 21.81
CA GLU A 42 -10.96 -6.17 22.04
C GLU A 42 -9.60 -5.50 21.80
N GLN A 43 -8.64 -5.82 22.66
CA GLN A 43 -7.28 -5.29 22.68
C GLN A 43 -6.55 -5.52 21.34
N GLY A 44 -6.41 -4.47 20.51
CA GLY A 44 -5.69 -4.53 19.23
C GLY A 44 -5.54 -3.17 18.55
N TYR A 45 -4.67 -3.09 17.54
CA TYR A 45 -4.44 -1.84 16.79
C TYR A 45 -5.64 -1.44 15.89
N GLY A 46 -6.52 -2.39 15.58
CA GLY A 46 -7.67 -2.16 14.72
C GLY A 46 -8.94 -2.82 15.22
N VAL A 47 -10.07 -2.18 14.93
CA VAL A 47 -11.43 -2.66 15.21
C VAL A 47 -12.14 -3.01 13.90
N VAL A 48 -12.91 -4.09 13.92
CA VAL A 48 -13.78 -4.44 12.80
C VAL A 48 -14.90 -3.41 12.74
N LEU A 49 -15.04 -2.73 11.61
CA LEU A 49 -16.22 -1.93 11.36
C LEU A 49 -17.44 -2.84 11.20
N PRO A 50 -18.61 -2.42 11.72
CA PRO A 50 -19.87 -3.13 11.51
C PRO A 50 -20.39 -3.04 10.06
N GLU A 51 -19.58 -2.56 9.11
CA GLU A 51 -19.98 -2.34 7.73
C GLU A 51 -20.30 -3.66 7.03
N LYS A 52 -21.57 -3.86 6.70
CA LYS A 52 -22.02 -4.96 5.85
C LYS A 52 -21.71 -4.62 4.40
N LEU A 53 -20.57 -5.09 3.92
CA LEU A 53 -20.22 -4.95 2.49
C LEU A 53 -21.27 -5.70 1.65
N GLN A 54 -21.81 -5.02 0.63
CA GLN A 54 -22.86 -5.57 -0.24
C GLN A 54 -22.40 -6.84 -1.00
N THR A 55 -21.09 -7.06 -1.16
CA THR A 55 -20.49 -8.07 -2.04
C THR A 55 -19.72 -9.18 -1.31
N GLY A 56 -19.97 -9.37 -0.01
CA GLY A 56 -19.45 -10.53 0.74
C GLY A 56 -18.91 -10.19 2.12
N LYS A 57 -18.67 -11.21 2.93
CA LYS A 57 -18.16 -11.10 4.31
C LYS A 57 -16.66 -10.77 4.31
N ARG A 58 -16.30 -9.51 4.07
CA ARG A 58 -14.95 -9.00 4.36
C ARG A 58 -15.02 -8.05 5.55
N ASN A 59 -14.23 -8.35 6.58
CA ASN A 59 -14.09 -7.44 7.72
C ASN A 59 -13.23 -6.26 7.29
N VAL A 60 -13.78 -5.05 7.36
CA VAL A 60 -13.00 -3.82 7.21
C VAL A 60 -12.46 -3.45 8.58
N TYR A 61 -11.15 -3.35 8.71
CA TYR A 61 -10.51 -2.90 9.95
C TYR A 61 -10.16 -1.42 9.86
N ARG A 62 -10.41 -0.69 10.94
CA ARG A 62 -9.94 0.69 11.12
C ARG A 62 -9.16 0.82 12.42
N SER A 63 -8.34 1.86 12.52
CA SER A 63 -7.59 2.13 13.76
C SER A 63 -8.54 2.20 14.96
N ALA A 64 -8.20 1.48 16.04
CA ALA A 64 -8.96 1.54 17.29
C ALA A 64 -8.98 2.96 17.88
N HIS A 65 -7.96 3.77 17.61
CA HIS A 65 -7.82 5.13 18.12
C HIS A 65 -8.67 6.17 17.36
N SER A 66 -9.06 5.87 16.12
CA SER A 66 -9.85 6.79 15.29
C SER A 66 -10.69 6.01 14.27
N PRO A 67 -11.64 5.19 14.73
CA PRO A 67 -12.36 4.27 13.86
C PRO A 67 -13.34 4.98 12.91
N LEU A 68 -13.83 6.18 13.27
CA LEU A 68 -14.81 6.92 12.47
C LEU A 68 -14.27 8.23 11.90
N LYS A 69 -12.99 8.54 12.12
CA LYS A 69 -12.38 9.81 11.75
C LYS A 69 -11.26 9.59 10.74
N LEU A 70 -11.30 10.35 9.65
CA LEU A 70 -10.13 10.47 8.79
C LEU A 70 -9.10 11.35 9.50
N VAL A 71 -7.91 10.81 9.68
CA VAL A 71 -6.81 11.49 10.36
C VAL A 71 -5.74 11.81 9.32
N SER A 72 -5.30 13.07 9.27
CA SER A 72 -4.26 13.52 8.34
C SER A 72 -2.85 13.35 8.89
N ARG A 73 -2.68 13.29 10.23
CA ARG A 73 -1.40 13.20 10.93
C ARG A 73 -1.55 12.46 12.25
N PHE A 74 -0.50 11.78 12.70
CA PHE A 74 -0.54 11.08 13.98
C PHE A 74 -0.49 12.09 15.15
N PRO A 75 -1.36 11.98 16.18
CA PRO A 75 -1.37 12.95 17.28
C PRO A 75 -0.03 13.09 18.02
N ASN A 76 0.69 11.98 18.18
CA ASN A 76 1.99 11.95 18.86
C ASN A 76 3.17 12.19 17.92
N HIS A 77 2.94 12.17 16.61
CA HIS A 77 3.94 12.37 15.56
C HIS A 77 3.40 13.31 14.47
N PRO A 78 3.15 14.60 14.81
CA PRO A 78 2.56 15.57 13.90
C PRO A 78 3.46 15.95 12.71
N GLU A 79 4.75 15.59 12.77
CA GLU A 79 5.71 15.72 11.68
C GLU A 79 5.45 14.74 10.53
N ILE A 80 4.78 13.61 10.80
CA ILE A 80 4.47 12.60 9.79
C ILE A 80 3.20 12.99 9.03
N GLY A 81 3.37 13.69 7.91
CA GLY A 81 2.27 14.15 7.05
C GLY A 81 2.06 13.33 5.77
N THR A 82 3.09 12.60 5.33
CA THR A 82 3.07 11.82 4.10
C THR A 82 3.59 10.41 4.31
N LEU A 83 3.36 9.52 3.35
CA LEU A 83 3.97 8.19 3.36
C LEU A 83 5.51 8.26 3.32
N HIS A 84 6.06 9.30 2.68
CA HIS A 84 7.50 9.53 2.68
C HIS A 84 8.01 9.88 4.07
N ASP A 85 7.34 10.79 4.77
CA ASP A 85 7.72 11.19 6.14
C ASP A 85 7.64 10.00 7.09
N ASN A 86 6.61 9.15 6.93
CA ASN A 86 6.47 7.92 7.71
C ASN A 86 7.67 6.97 7.49
N PHE A 87 8.10 6.81 6.24
CA PHE A 87 9.28 6.00 5.92
C PHE A 87 10.56 6.62 6.51
N VAL A 88 10.75 7.93 6.37
CA VAL A 88 11.93 8.62 6.93
C VAL A 88 11.97 8.49 8.45
N HIS A 89 10.84 8.67 9.13
CA HIS A 89 10.72 8.48 10.57
C HIS A 89 11.05 7.04 11.00
N ALA A 90 10.60 6.04 10.24
CA ALA A 90 10.92 4.64 10.51
C ALA A 90 12.41 4.34 10.30
N VAL A 91 13.05 4.92 9.28
CA VAL A 91 14.49 4.79 9.05
C VAL A 91 15.31 5.42 10.16
N ASP A 92 14.92 6.59 10.63
CA ASP A 92 15.59 7.29 11.73
C ASP A 92 15.50 6.49 13.04
N THR A 93 14.31 5.95 13.33
CA THR A 93 14.03 5.24 14.59
C THR A 93 14.55 3.79 14.59
N PHE A 94 14.48 3.09 13.46
CA PHE A 94 14.71 1.64 13.38
C PHE A 94 15.79 1.25 12.36
N ARG A 95 16.77 2.13 12.15
CA ARG A 95 17.80 2.03 11.11
C ARG A 95 18.37 0.62 10.92
N ASP A 96 18.74 -0.05 12.01
CA ASP A 96 19.44 -1.34 11.98
C ASP A 96 18.50 -2.55 12.10
N TYR A 97 17.18 -2.33 12.18
CA TYR A 97 16.19 -3.39 12.26
C TYR A 97 15.89 -3.97 10.88
N LYS A 98 15.55 -5.27 10.86
CA LYS A 98 15.14 -5.99 9.65
C LYS A 98 13.88 -5.35 9.04
N TYR A 99 13.95 -5.01 7.77
CA TYR A 99 12.86 -4.36 7.02
C TYR A 99 12.34 -5.25 5.89
N LEU A 100 13.20 -5.67 4.95
CA LEU A 100 12.80 -6.49 3.79
C LEU A 100 13.53 -7.83 3.79
N GLY A 101 12.76 -8.92 3.80
CA GLY A 101 13.28 -10.28 3.70
C GLY A 101 13.19 -10.81 2.28
N THR A 102 14.30 -11.26 1.70
CA THR A 102 14.34 -11.97 0.42
C THR A 102 14.75 -13.42 0.66
N ARG A 103 14.02 -14.37 0.07
CA ARG A 103 14.44 -15.79 0.14
C ARG A 103 15.58 -16.05 -0.82
N ILE A 104 16.63 -16.68 -0.31
CA ILE A 104 17.70 -17.23 -1.14
C ILE A 104 17.22 -18.56 -1.71
N ARG A 105 17.36 -18.77 -3.02
CA ARG A 105 17.15 -20.07 -3.65
C ARG A 105 18.46 -20.49 -4.30
N VAL A 106 19.14 -21.45 -3.70
CA VAL A 106 20.24 -22.17 -4.35
C VAL A 106 19.64 -23.46 -4.87
N ASP A 107 19.76 -23.70 -6.17
CA ASP A 107 19.38 -24.96 -6.84
C ASP A 107 17.90 -25.37 -6.68
N GLY A 108 16.99 -24.40 -6.74
CA GLY A 108 15.54 -24.67 -6.73
C GLY A 108 14.95 -25.04 -5.38
N THR A 109 15.77 -25.14 -4.33
CA THR A 109 15.33 -25.38 -2.95
C THR A 109 15.01 -24.07 -2.22
N VAL A 110 14.11 -24.14 -1.23
CA VAL A 110 13.72 -22.98 -0.42
C VAL A 110 14.79 -22.77 0.65
N GLY A 111 15.63 -21.75 0.48
CA GLY A 111 16.65 -21.38 1.45
C GLY A 111 16.20 -20.31 2.46
N GLU A 112 17.16 -19.90 3.29
CA GLU A 112 17.00 -18.91 4.34
C GLU A 112 16.63 -17.51 3.81
N TYR A 113 16.02 -16.71 4.69
CA TYR A 113 15.80 -15.29 4.41
C TYR A 113 17.08 -14.49 4.63
N LYS A 114 17.50 -13.77 3.58
CA LYS A 114 18.39 -12.63 3.73
C LYS A 114 17.56 -11.40 4.02
N TRP A 115 17.92 -10.68 5.08
CA TRP A 115 17.24 -9.45 5.48
C TRP A 115 18.05 -8.23 5.08
N MET A 116 17.33 -7.20 4.62
CA MET A 116 17.82 -5.84 4.45
C MET A 116 17.30 -4.99 5.62
N THR A 117 18.14 -4.14 6.19
CA THR A 117 17.73 -3.21 7.26
C THR A 117 16.98 -2.00 6.71
N TYR A 118 16.34 -1.22 7.57
CA TYR A 118 15.74 0.07 7.18
C TYR A 118 16.79 1.02 6.58
N GLY A 119 17.98 1.11 7.18
CA GLY A 119 19.07 1.96 6.70
C GLY A 119 19.64 1.54 5.34
N GLU A 120 19.77 0.23 5.11
CA GLU A 120 20.16 -0.30 3.79
C GLU A 120 19.09 0.00 2.74
N ALA A 121 17.82 -0.14 3.08
CA ALA A 121 16.72 0.18 2.17
C ALA A 121 16.62 1.67 1.85
N ASP A 122 16.90 2.55 2.81
CA ASP A 122 16.99 4.00 2.56
C ASP A 122 18.12 4.34 1.59
N THR A 123 19.29 3.72 1.79
CA THR A 123 20.45 3.87 0.89
C THR A 123 20.10 3.43 -0.52
N ALA A 124 19.48 2.25 -0.67
CA ALA A 124 19.04 1.73 -1.97
C ALA A 124 17.98 2.64 -2.63
N ARG A 125 16.99 3.11 -1.87
CA ARG A 125 15.98 4.07 -2.33
C ARG A 125 16.61 5.35 -2.86
N MET A 126 17.60 5.90 -2.15
CA MET A 126 18.30 7.12 -2.54
C MET A 126 19.13 6.92 -3.82
N ALA A 127 19.81 5.79 -3.95
CA ALA A 127 20.54 5.43 -5.16
C ALA A 127 19.61 5.31 -6.39
N VAL A 128 18.45 4.66 -6.24
CA VAL A 128 17.46 4.58 -7.32
C VAL A 128 16.89 5.96 -7.64
N GLY A 129 16.50 6.73 -6.62
CA GLY A 129 15.91 8.06 -6.79
C GLY A 129 16.85 9.04 -7.49
N SER A 130 18.13 9.07 -7.10
CA SER A 130 19.15 9.90 -7.75
C SER A 130 19.42 9.46 -9.19
N GLY A 131 19.43 8.15 -9.47
CA GLY A 131 19.51 7.63 -10.85
C GLY A 131 18.33 8.08 -11.71
N LEU A 132 17.10 8.00 -11.19
CA LEU A 132 15.91 8.49 -11.90
C LEU A 132 16.00 9.99 -12.21
N MET A 133 16.43 10.79 -11.23
CA MET A 133 16.64 12.22 -11.42
C MET A 133 17.71 12.52 -12.47
N TYR A 134 18.82 11.78 -12.45
CA TYR A 134 19.89 11.91 -13.44
C TYR A 134 19.38 11.65 -14.87
N HIS A 135 18.43 10.72 -15.03
CA HIS A 135 17.77 10.44 -16.30
C HIS A 135 16.56 11.33 -16.62
N GLY A 136 16.37 12.44 -15.88
CA GLY A 136 15.29 13.40 -16.13
C GLY A 136 13.90 12.95 -15.68
N ILE A 137 13.79 11.84 -14.95
CA ILE A 137 12.53 11.37 -14.39
C ILE A 137 12.29 12.06 -13.07
N THR A 138 11.48 13.11 -13.09
CA THR A 138 11.13 13.89 -11.90
C THR A 138 9.87 13.36 -11.21
N LYS A 139 9.69 13.71 -9.93
CA LYS A 139 8.45 13.43 -9.19
C LYS A 139 7.24 13.93 -9.97
N CYS A 140 6.21 13.08 -10.10
CA CYS A 140 4.92 13.51 -10.64
C CYS A 140 4.36 14.65 -9.80
N ARG A 141 3.93 15.74 -10.45
CA ARG A 141 3.14 16.79 -9.78
C ARG A 141 1.81 16.17 -9.35
N SER A 142 1.54 16.20 -8.05
CA SER A 142 0.23 15.96 -7.45
C SER A 142 -0.63 17.20 -7.56
#